data_AF-A0A177L6U0-F1
#
_entry.id   AF-A0A177L6U0-F1
#
_cell.length_a   1.000
_cell.length_b   1.000
_cell.length_c   1.000
_cell.angle_alpha   90.00
_cell.angle_beta   90.00
_cell.angle_gamma   90.00
#
_symmetry.space_group_name_H-M   'P 1'
#
loop_
_entity.id
_entity.type
_entity.pdbx_description
1 polymer ?
#
loop_
_entity_poly.entity_id
_entity_poly.type
_entity_poly.pdbx_seq_one_letter_code
_entity_poly.pdbx_strand_id
1 'polypeptide(L)'
;MKFGSKQMVEGFKQYGYPGWFRVVTGLVEVISAALVIAGIWNETLAAWGGLFIVATMVGAIFTHIKIKDNVQQMMMPIILLILGLVVLLLNFGSLLG
;
A
#
# COMPACT_ATOMS: atom_id res chain seq x y z
N MET A 1 0.26 11.73 -8.59
CA MET A 1 1.01 10.49 -8.34
C MET A 1 2.21 10.77 -7.46
N LYS A 2 2.59 9.84 -6.57
CA LYS A 2 3.67 10.01 -5.59
C LYS A 2 5.02 10.41 -6.17
N PHE A 3 5.26 10.29 -7.47
CA PHE A 3 6.54 10.63 -8.09
C PHE A 3 6.73 12.12 -8.41
N GLY A 4 5.66 12.87 -8.71
CA GLY A 4 5.84 14.25 -9.22
C GLY A 4 4.75 15.28 -8.85
N SER A 5 3.66 14.90 -8.17
CA SER A 5 2.62 15.88 -7.83
C SER A 5 3.03 16.76 -6.64
N LYS A 6 2.93 18.08 -6.79
CA LYS A 6 3.20 19.07 -5.73
C LYS A 6 2.45 18.75 -4.42
N GLN A 7 1.16 18.43 -4.51
CA GLN A 7 0.33 18.02 -3.38
C GLN A 7 0.93 16.86 -2.57
N MET A 8 1.52 15.87 -3.24
CA MET A 8 2.08 14.71 -2.56
C MET A 8 3.48 14.97 -2.00
N VAL A 9 4.25 15.88 -2.63
CA VAL A 9 5.51 16.38 -2.07
C VAL A 9 5.24 17.15 -0.78
N GLU A 10 4.26 18.05 -0.79
CA GLU A 10 3.85 18.84 0.36
C GLU A 10 3.21 17.98 1.46
N GLY A 11 2.36 17.02 1.09
CA GLY A 11 1.77 16.07 2.03
C GLY A 11 2.82 15.28 2.80
N PHE A 12 3.80 14.69 2.12
CA PHE A 12 4.88 13.95 2.80
C PHE A 12 5.76 14.83 3.70
N LYS A 13 5.96 16.11 3.35
CA LYS A 13 6.61 17.08 4.24
C LYS A 13 5.78 17.30 5.51
N GLN A 14 4.46 17.47 5.38
CA GLN A 14 3.54 17.62 6.52
C GLN A 14 3.48 16.36 7.38
N TYR A 15 3.61 15.16 6.79
CA TYR A 15 3.66 13.89 7.50
C TYR A 15 4.97 13.72 8.32
N GLY A 16 5.95 14.61 8.10
CA GLY A 16 7.27 14.54 8.71
C GLY A 16 8.15 13.44 8.14
N TYR A 17 7.90 13.03 6.88
CA TYR A 17 8.67 12.00 6.20
C TYR A 17 9.60 12.60 5.14
N PRO A 18 10.80 12.01 4.95
CA PRO A 18 11.73 12.48 3.94
C PRO A 18 11.22 12.17 2.53
N GLY A 19 11.64 12.98 1.55
CA GLY A 19 11.19 12.85 0.16
C GLY A 19 11.51 11.50 -0.49
N TRP A 20 12.55 10.80 -0.05
CA TRP A 20 12.88 9.46 -0.56
C TRP A 20 11.85 8.41 -0.12
N PHE A 21 11.27 8.53 1.08
CA PHE A 21 10.26 7.59 1.59
C PHE A 21 8.98 7.64 0.76
N ARG A 22 8.60 8.84 0.28
CA ARG A 22 7.53 9.02 -0.71
C ARG A 22 7.76 8.21 -1.98
N VAL A 23 8.99 8.24 -2.51
CA VAL A 23 9.35 7.54 -3.74
C VAL A 23 9.35 6.03 -3.51
N VAL A 24 9.92 5.57 -2.39
CA VAL A 24 9.93 4.15 -2.03
C VAL A 24 8.52 3.60 -1.88
N THR A 25 7.65 4.26 -1.10
CA THR A 25 6.26 3.79 -0.93
C THR A 25 5.48 3.82 -2.25
N GLY A 26 5.72 4.81 -3.12
CA GLY A 26 5.13 4.82 -4.47
C GLY A 26 5.62 3.67 -5.35
N LEU A 27 6.91 3.31 -5.26
CA LEU A 27 7.46 2.18 -6.00
C LEU A 27 6.89 0.86 -5.50
N VAL A 28 6.77 0.69 -4.18
CA VAL A 28 6.14 -0.49 -3.57
C VAL A 28 4.69 -0.62 -4.05
N GLU A 29 3.91 0.46 -4.13
CA GLU A 29 2.55 0.41 -4.66
C GLU A 29 2.49 -0.05 -6.11
N VAL A 30 3.39 0.42 -6.97
CA VAL A 30 3.48 0.00 -8.38
C VAL A 30 3.87 -1.48 -8.50
N ILE A 31 4.88 -1.92 -7.73
CA ILE A 31 5.30 -3.32 -7.69
C ILE A 31 4.15 -4.20 -7.19
N SER A 32 3.46 -3.78 -6.13
CA SER A 32 2.32 -4.51 -5.57
C SER A 32 1.21 -4.67 -6.61
N ALA A 33 0.88 -3.61 -7.35
CA ALA A 33 -0.11 -3.66 -8.41
C ALA A 33 0.31 -4.63 -9.53
N ALA A 34 1.56 -4.57 -9.97
CA ALA A 34 2.09 -5.49 -10.98
C ALA A 34 2.04 -6.97 -10.50
N LEU A 35 2.39 -7.23 -9.25
CA LEU A 35 2.32 -8.55 -8.64
C LEU A 35 0.89 -9.08 -8.56
N VAL A 36 -0.08 -8.26 -8.14
CA VAL A 36 -1.49 -8.68 -8.10
C VAL A 36 -2.04 -8.95 -9.50
N ILE A 37 -1.67 -8.15 -10.50
CA ILE A 37 -2.06 -8.41 -11.91
C ILE A 37 -1.45 -9.73 -12.40
N ALA A 38 -0.14 -9.94 -12.23
CA ALA A 38 0.51 -11.20 -12.58
C ALA A 38 -0.05 -12.38 -11.76
N GLY A 39 -0.51 -12.08 -10.54
CA GLY A 39 -1.13 -12.99 -9.60
C GLY A 39 -2.43 -13.63 -10.10
N ILE A 40 -3.08 -13.03 -11.11
CA ILE A 40 -4.24 -13.64 -11.78
C ILE A 40 -3.88 -15.01 -12.38
N TRP A 41 -2.62 -15.22 -12.77
CA TRP A 41 -2.13 -16.48 -13.33
C TRP A 41 -1.20 -17.26 -12.39
N ASN A 42 -0.83 -16.68 -11.25
CA ASN A 42 0.13 -17.28 -10.32
C ASN A 42 -0.19 -16.89 -8.87
N GLU A 43 -0.69 -17.84 -8.09
CA GLU A 43 -1.13 -17.62 -6.70
C GLU A 43 0.00 -17.08 -5.80
N THR A 44 1.24 -17.53 -5.99
CA THR A 44 2.40 -17.01 -5.23
C THR A 44 2.62 -15.53 -5.48
N LEU A 45 2.50 -15.06 -6.73
CA LEU A 45 2.60 -13.63 -7.05
C LEU A 45 1.42 -12.84 -6.46
N ALA A 46 0.21 -13.41 -6.47
CA ALA A 46 -0.96 -12.79 -5.83
C ALA A 46 -0.73 -12.62 -4.32
N ALA A 47 -0.18 -13.65 -3.65
CA ALA A 47 0.12 -13.60 -2.22
C ALA A 47 1.17 -12.53 -1.90
N TRP A 48 2.27 -12.45 -2.64
CA TRP A 48 3.28 -11.40 -2.47
C TRP A 48 2.72 -9.99 -2.73
N GLY A 49 1.92 -9.83 -3.79
CA GLY A 49 1.24 -8.57 -4.09
C GLY A 49 0.31 -8.13 -2.98
N GLY A 50 -0.54 -9.05 -2.49
CA GLY A 50 -1.43 -8.81 -1.35
C GLY A 50 -0.65 -8.42 -0.08
N LEU A 51 0.45 -9.10 0.21
CA LEU A 51 1.31 -8.79 1.37
C LEU A 51 1.86 -7.36 1.32
N PHE A 52 2.40 -6.94 0.18
CA PHE A 52 2.92 -5.58 0.03
C PHE A 52 1.83 -4.51 0.10
N ILE A 53 0.62 -4.77 -0.43
CA ILE A 53 -0.53 -3.88 -0.25
C ILE A 53 -0.84 -3.73 1.23
N VAL A 54 -1.00 -4.84 1.95
CA VAL A 54 -1.34 -4.84 3.38
C VAL A 54 -0.31 -4.06 4.18
N ALA A 55 0.98 -4.35 4.00
CA ALA A 55 2.05 -3.64 4.69
C ALA A 55 2.03 -2.12 4.42
N THR A 56 1.84 -1.73 3.16
CA THR A 56 1.82 -0.31 2.77
C THR A 56 0.59 0.42 3.31
N MET A 57 -0.59 -0.22 3.27
CA MET A 57 -1.83 0.39 3.75
C MET A 57 -1.85 0.51 5.29
N VAL A 58 -1.28 -0.45 6.02
CA VAL A 58 -1.06 -0.31 7.47
C VAL A 58 -0.20 0.90 7.77
N GLY A 59 0.90 1.09 7.04
CA GLY A 59 1.75 2.29 7.16
C GLY A 59 1.00 3.59 6.83
N ALA A 60 0.15 3.58 5.80
CA ALA A 60 -0.67 4.73 5.42
C ALA A 60 -1.69 5.09 6.51
N ILE A 61 -2.41 4.10 7.04
CA ILE A 61 -3.35 4.26 8.15
C ILE A 61 -2.64 4.83 9.39
N PHE A 62 -1.48 4.27 9.74
CA PHE A 62 -0.66 4.81 10.83
C PHE A 62 -0.27 6.27 10.60
N THR A 63 0.08 6.64 9.37
CA THR A 63 0.41 8.03 9.02
C THR A 63 -0.77 8.96 9.26
N HIS A 64 -1.98 8.60 8.81
CA HIS A 64 -3.18 9.39 9.04
C HIS A 64 -3.51 9.54 10.54
N ILE A 65 -3.36 8.47 11.33
CA ILE A 65 -3.54 8.53 12.79
C ILE A 65 -2.52 9.47 13.42
N LYS A 66 -1.25 9.38 13.02
CA LYS A 66 -0.14 10.21 13.53
C LYS A 66 -0.40 11.70 13.33
N ILE A 67 -0.92 12.08 12.17
CA ILE A 67 -1.23 13.49 11.84
C ILE A 67 -2.63 13.92 12.27
N LYS A 68 -3.39 13.03 12.91
CA LYS A 68 -4.76 13.26 13.40
C LYS A 68 -5.74 13.66 12.29
N ASP A 69 -5.63 13.02 11.13
CA ASP A 69 -6.60 13.19 10.06
C ASP A 69 -7.97 12.62 10.45
N ASN A 70 -9.02 13.18 9.85
CA ASN A 70 -10.37 12.63 9.99
C ASN A 70 -10.46 11.24 9.33
N VAL A 71 -11.28 10.36 9.92
CA VAL A 71 -11.48 8.97 9.42
C VAL A 71 -11.90 8.94 7.94
N GLN A 72 -12.63 9.95 7.46
CA GLN A 72 -12.98 10.07 6.04
C GLN A 72 -11.77 10.11 5.11
N GLN A 73 -10.65 10.70 5.54
CA GLN A 73 -9.41 10.76 4.76
C GLN A 73 -8.68 9.41 4.73
N MET A 74 -9.01 8.52 5.67
CA MET A 74 -8.46 7.17 5.78
C MET A 74 -9.27 6.11 5.02
N MET A 75 -10.39 6.49 4.40
CA MET A 75 -11.29 5.52 3.76
C MET A 75 -10.59 4.72 2.66
N MET A 76 -9.82 5.40 1.80
CA MET A 76 -9.10 4.74 0.70
C MET A 76 -8.11 3.67 1.20
N PRO A 77 -7.16 3.97 2.09
CA PRO A 77 -6.24 2.95 2.58
C PRO A 77 -6.93 1.84 3.38
N ILE A 78 -8.05 2.11 4.06
CA ILE A 78 -8.85 1.06 4.73
C ILE A 78 -9.46 0.09 3.71
N ILE A 79 -10.07 0.60 2.64
CA ILE A 79 -10.66 -0.25 1.58
C ILE A 79 -9.58 -1.12 0.94
N LEU A 80 -8.43 -0.52 0.57
CA LEU A 80 -7.33 -1.24 -0.04
C LEU A 80 -6.68 -2.24 0.93
N LEU A 81 -6.65 -1.95 2.23
CA LEU A 81 -6.21 -2.91 3.24
C LEU A 81 -7.10 -4.15 3.24
N ILE A 82 -8.43 -3.97 3.23
CA ILE A 82 -9.38 -5.08 3.22
C ILE A 82 -9.22 -5.91 1.95
N LEU A 83 -9.15 -5.26 0.78
CA LEU A 83 -8.95 -5.97 -0.49
C LEU A 83 -7.60 -6.71 -0.53
N GLY A 84 -6.52 -6.07 -0.08
CA GLY A 84 -5.20 -6.69 0.02
C GLY A 84 -5.19 -7.89 0.98
N LEU A 85 -5.89 -7.79 2.11
CA LEU A 85 -6.06 -8.91 3.05
C LEU A 85 -6.83 -10.06 2.42
N VAL A 86 -7.91 -9.80 1.69
CA VAL A 86 -8.66 -10.84 0.99
C VAL A 86 -7.75 -11.58 0.00
N VAL A 87 -7.02 -10.85 -0.85
CA VAL A 87 -6.09 -11.46 -1.81
C VAL A 87 -5.01 -12.27 -1.09
N LEU A 88 -4.39 -11.70 -0.05
CA LEU A 88 -3.35 -12.37 0.71
C LEU A 88 -3.86 -13.66 1.37
N LEU A 89 -5.02 -13.61 2.03
CA LEU A 89 -5.58 -14.75 2.76
C LEU A 89 -6.02 -15.88 1.81
N LEU A 90 -6.61 -15.54 0.66
CA LEU A 90 -7.00 -16.53 -0.34
C LEU A 90 -5.79 -17.27 -0.94
N ASN A 91 -4.65 -16.59 -1.05
CA ASN A 91 -3.44 -17.14 -1.68
C ASN A 91 -2.36 -17.51 -0.66
N PHE A 92 -2.61 -17.42 0.65
CA PHE A 92 -1.59 -17.51 1.69
C PHE A 92 -0.84 -18.86 1.68
N GLY A 93 -1.55 -19.95 1.34
CA GLY A 93 -0.96 -21.29 1.23
C GLY A 93 0.21 -21.36 0.24
N SER A 94 0.16 -20.57 -0.84
CA SER A 94 1.22 -20.53 -1.86
C SER A 94 2.55 -19.93 -1.36
N LEU A 95 2.57 -19.31 -0.18
CA LEU A 95 3.80 -18.82 0.48
C LEU A 95 4.46 -19.88 1.36
N LEU A 96 3.76 -20.97 1.69
CA LEU A 96 4.22 -21.96 2.68
C LEU A 96 4.92 -23.17 2.07
N GLY A 97 4.87 -23.33 0.74
CA GLY A 97 5.50 -24.45 0.01
C GLY A 97 4.56 -25.63 -0.19
#